data_AF-A0A9X0WAG6-F1
#
_entry.id   AF-A0A9X0WAG6-F1
#
_cell.length_a   1.000
_cell.length_b   1.000
_cell.length_c   1.000
_cell.angle_alpha   90.00
_cell.angle_beta   90.00
_cell.angle_gamma   90.00
#
_symmetry.space_group_name_H-M   'P 1'
#
loop_
_entity.id
_entity.type
_entity.pdbx_description
1 polymer ?
#
loop_
_entity_poly.entity_id
_entity_poly.type
_entity_poly.pdbx_seq_one_letter_code
_entity_poly.pdbx_strand_id
1 'polypeptide(L)'
;MAYTMEDFLRETHELVLANMTPEERLKGLDPEERLKGLDPDEILQRYDPEERLKGLEPEERLKGLDPATIEAWLAKQRRDH
;
A
#
# COMPACT_ATOMS: atom_id res chain seq x y z
N MET A 1 -44.29 9.75 13.88
CA MET A 1 -43.17 10.70 13.72
C MET A 1 -43.20 11.18 12.28
N ALA A 2 -43.16 12.49 12.03
CA ALA A 2 -43.16 13.02 10.67
C ALA A 2 -41.75 12.87 10.09
N TYR A 3 -41.67 12.35 8.87
CA TYR A 3 -40.41 12.25 8.13
C TYR A 3 -39.86 13.65 7.87
N THR A 4 -38.65 13.91 8.35
CA THR A 4 -38.03 15.24 8.25
C THR A 4 -37.09 15.33 7.06
N MET A 5 -36.75 16.56 6.65
CA MET A 5 -35.72 16.77 5.61
C MET A 5 -34.37 16.16 6.03
N GLU A 6 -34.07 16.14 7.33
CA GLU A 6 -32.85 15.53 7.86
C GLU A 6 -32.85 14.01 7.66
N ASP A 7 -34.00 13.35 7.84
CA ASP A 7 -34.16 11.92 7.57
C ASP A 7 -33.94 11.60 6.09
N PHE A 8 -34.48 12.44 5.20
CA PHE A 8 -34.27 12.32 3.75
C PHE A 8 -32.80 12.49 3.35
N LEU A 9 -32.13 13.52 3.87
CA LEU A 9 -30.72 13.75 3.57
C LEU A 9 -29.86 12.58 4.07
N ARG A 10 -30.14 12.05 5.25
CA ARG A 10 -29.43 10.88 5.79
C ARG A 10 -29.60 9.65 4.91
N GLU A 11 -30.84 9.28 4.60
CA GLU A 11 -31.15 8.10 3.78
C GLU A 11 -30.58 8.19 2.37
N THR A 12 -30.66 9.37 1.75
CA THR A 12 -30.07 9.59 0.42
C THR A 12 -28.55 9.49 0.45
N HIS A 13 -27.89 10.01 1.48
CA HIS A 13 -26.44 9.91 1.62
C HIS A 13 -26.01 8.44 1.85
N GLU A 14 -26.74 7.69 2.67
CA GLU A 14 -26.51 6.26 2.87
C GLU A 14 -26.69 5.46 1.58
N LEU A 15 -27.75 5.74 0.81
CA LEU A 15 -27.99 5.11 -0.49
C LEU A 15 -26.89 5.42 -1.50
N VAL A 16 -26.43 6.67 -1.56
CA VAL A 16 -25.35 7.07 -2.45
C VAL A 16 -24.07 6.34 -2.09
N LEU A 17 -23.70 6.32 -0.80
CA LEU A 17 -22.52 5.59 -0.35
C LEU A 17 -22.65 4.11 -0.64
N ALA A 18 -23.78 3.48 -0.33
CA ALA A 18 -24.01 2.05 -0.56
C ALA A 18 -23.89 1.64 -2.03
N ASN A 19 -24.28 2.52 -2.96
CA ASN A 19 -24.20 2.26 -4.40
C ASN A 19 -22.85 2.63 -5.03
N MET A 20 -21.99 3.37 -4.33
CA MET A 20 -20.65 3.72 -4.83
C MET A 20 -19.67 2.55 -4.73
N THR A 21 -18.91 2.35 -5.80
CA THR A 21 -17.76 1.44 -5.79
C THR A 21 -16.62 1.98 -4.92
N PRO A 22 -15.72 1.12 -4.41
CA PRO A 22 -14.53 1.58 -3.69
C PRO A 22 -13.66 2.55 -4.49
N GLU A 23 -13.60 2.39 -5.81
CA GLU A 23 -12.85 3.28 -6.70
C GLU A 23 -13.45 4.69 -6.75
N GLU A 24 -14.78 4.79 -6.85
CA GLU A 24 -15.49 6.08 -6.83
C GLU A 24 -15.36 6.79 -5.49
N ARG A 25 -15.38 6.04 -4.38
CA ARG A 25 -15.19 6.60 -3.03
C ARG A 25 -13.79 7.17 -2.82
N LEU A 26 -12.79 6.57 -3.45
CA LEU A 26 -11.40 6.98 -3.34
C LEU A 26 -11.00 7.99 -4.44
N LYS A 27 -11.91 8.32 -5.35
CA LYS A 27 -11.65 9.23 -6.46
C LYS A 27 -11.44 10.66 -5.93
N GLY A 28 -10.30 11.25 -6.26
CA GLY A 28 -9.92 12.59 -5.80
C GLY A 28 -9.16 12.62 -4.47
N LEU A 29 -8.93 11.46 -3.83
CA LEU A 29 -8.00 11.35 -2.71
C LEU A 29 -6.58 11.13 -3.23
N ASP A 30 -5.61 11.80 -2.60
CA ASP A 30 -4.21 11.55 -2.86
C ASP A 30 -3.79 10.15 -2.37
N PRO A 31 -2.78 9.51 -2.99
CA PRO A 31 -2.36 8.16 -2.60
C PRO A 31 -2.04 8.01 -1.10
N GLU A 32 -1.45 9.04 -0.49
CA GLU A 32 -1.14 9.06 0.95
C GLU A 32 -2.41 9.03 1.81
N GLU A 33 -3.44 9.77 1.40
CA GLU A 33 -4.73 9.78 2.11
C GLU A 33 -5.46 8.45 1.98
N ARG A 34 -5.32 7.76 0.85
CA ARG A 34 -5.90 6.43 0.62
C ARG A 34 -5.26 5.36 1.50
N LEU A 35 -3.98 5.53 1.86
CA LEU A 35 -3.23 4.62 2.72
C LEU A 35 -3.28 5.02 4.20
N LYS A 36 -3.84 6.18 4.52
CA LYS A 36 -3.89 6.73 5.87
C LYS A 36 -4.70 5.82 6.79
N GLY A 37 -4.06 5.34 7.86
CA GLY A 37 -4.67 4.45 8.86
C GLY A 37 -4.57 2.95 8.53
N LEU A 38 -3.96 2.58 7.41
CA LEU A 38 -3.55 1.20 7.15
C LEU A 38 -2.16 0.93 7.73
N ASP A 39 -1.95 -0.30 8.19
CA ASP A 39 -0.64 -0.75 8.65
C ASP A 39 0.31 -0.98 7.45
N PRO A 40 1.52 -0.39 7.45
CA PRO A 40 2.46 -0.56 6.34
C PRO A 40 2.87 -2.01 6.09
N ASP A 41 3.01 -2.84 7.12
CA ASP A 41 3.42 -4.23 6.99
C ASP A 41 2.31 -5.06 6.33
N GLU A 42 1.05 -4.81 6.69
CA GLU A 42 -0.10 -5.47 6.04
C GLU A 42 -0.22 -5.11 4.56
N ILE A 43 0.12 -3.88 4.17
CA ILE A 43 0.16 -3.46 2.77
C ILE A 43 1.31 -4.17 2.05
N LEU A 44 2.51 -4.15 2.62
CA LEU A 44 3.70 -4.75 2.02
C LEU A 44 3.60 -6.27 1.87
N GLN A 45 2.87 -6.96 2.75
CA GLN A 45 2.61 -8.40 2.63
C GLN A 45 1.79 -8.78 1.38
N ARG A 46 1.08 -7.83 0.77
CA ARG A 46 0.32 -8.08 -0.47
C ARG A 46 1.21 -8.08 -1.72
N TYR A 47 2.46 -7.66 -1.59
CA TYR A 47 3.41 -7.56 -2.70
C TYR A 47 4.51 -8.60 -2.56
N ASP A 48 4.92 -9.19 -3.69
CA ASP A 48 6.08 -10.07 -3.74
C ASP A 48 7.36 -9.30 -3.33
N PRO A 49 8.35 -9.97 -2.71
CA PRO A 49 9.59 -9.34 -2.27
C PRO A 49 10.32 -8.55 -3.36
N GLU A 50 10.24 -9.00 -4.62
CA GLU A 50 10.87 -8.31 -5.75
C GLU A 50 10.15 -7.00 -6.10
N GLU A 51 8.82 -7.00 -6.09
CA GLU A 51 8.01 -5.79 -6.36
C GLU A 51 8.14 -4.76 -5.23
N ARG A 52 8.36 -5.20 -3.98
CA ARG A 52 8.64 -4.31 -2.85
C ARG A 52 9.95 -3.54 -3.00
N LEU A 53 10.95 -4.12 -3.67
CA LEU A 53 12.25 -3.49 -3.89
C LEU A 53 12.30 -2.70 -5.21
N LYS A 54 11.25 -2.77 -6.03
CA LYS A 54 11.15 -2.09 -7.31
C LYS A 54 11.06 -0.59 -7.10
N GLY A 55 11.99 0.15 -7.69
CA GLY A 55 12.11 1.60 -7.52
C GLY A 55 13.09 2.05 -6.44
N LEU A 56 13.57 1.14 -5.57
CA LEU A 56 14.69 1.44 -4.67
C LEU A 56 16.01 1.38 -5.41
N GLU A 57 16.92 2.31 -5.11
CA GLU A 57 18.29 2.26 -5.61
C GLU A 57 19.04 1.04 -5.05
N PRO A 58 20.03 0.47 -5.78
CA PRO A 58 20.77 -0.70 -5.32
C PRO A 58 21.40 -0.55 -3.92
N GLU A 59 21.88 0.65 -3.59
CA GLU A 59 22.47 0.95 -2.29
C GLU A 59 21.42 0.87 -1.16
N GLU A 60 20.21 1.37 -1.40
CA GLU A 60 19.12 1.31 -0.43
C GLU A 60 18.64 -0.11 -0.18
N ARG A 61 18.68 -0.98 -1.20
CA ARG A 61 18.33 -2.40 -1.05
C ARG A 61 19.34 -3.17 -0.19
N LEU A 62 20.61 -2.75 -0.21
CA LEU A 62 21.67 -3.36 0.59
C LEU A 62 21.76 -2.76 1.99
N LYS A 63 21.11 -1.61 2.22
CA LYS A 63 21.12 -0.91 3.50
C LYS A 63 20.46 -1.78 4.59
N GLY A 64 21.24 -2.16 5.59
CA GLY A 64 20.79 -3.03 6.68
C GLY A 64 21.16 -4.50 6.52
N LEU A 65 21.73 -4.90 5.38
CA LEU A 65 22.40 -6.20 5.24
C LEU A 65 23.82 -6.14 5.79
N ASP A 66 24.27 -7.24 6.38
CA ASP A 66 25.63 -7.36 6.89
C ASP A 66 26.65 -7.42 5.75
N PRO A 67 27.69 -6.57 5.75
CA PRO A 67 28.70 -6.55 4.68
C PRO A 67 29.37 -7.91 4.43
N ALA A 68 29.62 -8.71 5.48
CA ALA A 68 30.27 -10.01 5.32
C ALA A 68 29.37 -11.01 4.57
N THR A 69 28.04 -10.87 4.71
CA THR A 69 27.06 -11.70 3.99
C THR A 69 27.07 -11.35 2.50
N ILE A 70 27.16 -10.06 2.16
CA ILE A 70 27.25 -9.58 0.78
C ILE A 70 28.56 -10.07 0.14
N GLU A 71 29.68 -9.93 0.85
CA GLU A 71 30.99 -10.39 0.36
C GLU A 71 31.02 -11.91 0.15
N ALA A 72 30.46 -12.69 1.08
CA ALA A 72 30.35 -14.14 0.94
C ALA A 72 29.50 -14.55 -0.27
N TRP A 73 28.39 -13.84 -0.52
CA TRP A 73 27.56 -14.05 -1.70
C TRP A 73 28.30 -13.72 -3.00
N LEU A 74 29.02 -12.59 -3.04
CA LEU A 74 29.85 -12.20 -4.20
C LEU A 74 30.99 -13.20 -4.45
N ALA A 75 31.64 -13.70 -3.39
CA ALA A 75 32.68 -14.71 -3.49
C ALA A 75 32.14 -16.03 -4.05
N LYS A 76 30.91 -16.41 -3.68
CA LYS A 76 30.21 -17.57 -4.26
C LYS A 76 29.91 -17.35 -5.74
N GLN A 77 29.34 -16.22 -6.12
CA GLN A 77 29.04 -15.90 -7.53
C GLN A 77 30.28 -15.88 -8.42
N ARG A 78 31.42 -15.37 -7.92
CA ARG A 78 32.69 -15.38 -8.65
C ARG A 78 33.32 -16.77 -8.81
N ARG A 79 32.88 -17.76 -8.02
CA ARG A 79 33.38 -19.14 -8.05
C ARG A 79 32.57 -20.03 -9.00
N ASP A 80 31.30 -19.67 -9.23
CA ASP A 80 30.37 -20.38 -10.10
C ASP A 80 30.40 -19.88 -11.56
N HIS A 81 31.26 -18.89 -11.87
CA HIS A 81 31.56 -18.37 -13.21
C HIS A 81 32.97 -18.76 -13.67
#